data_AF-A0AAU0NZN9-F1
#
_entry.id   AF-A0AAU0NZN9-F1
#
_cell.length_a   1.000
_cell.length_b   1.000
_cell.length_c   1.000
_cell.angle_alpha   90.00
_cell.angle_beta   90.00
_cell.angle_gamma   90.00
#
_symmetry.space_group_name_H-M   'P 1'
#
loop_
_entity.id
_entity.type
_entity.pdbx_description
1 polymer ?
#
loop_
_entity_poly.entity_id
_entity_poly.type
_entity_poly.pdbx_seq_one_letter_code
_entity_poly.pdbx_strand_id
1 'polypeptide(L)'
;MQIKKLKVIDKWNKDFGILSYDTTRDKFHFKYDDNCNGYAFSDINVKNGREFEQNTMFNVFSFDDSFARSKMIEQYNLSGKSDNEMQWFFKELCAKNNSLSCKGFYFEEQ
;
A
#
# COMPACT_ATOMS: atom_id res chain seq x y z
N MET A 1 -11.99 14.89 6.93
CA MET A 1 -10.91 13.88 6.95
C MET A 1 -11.21 12.88 5.85
N GLN A 2 -10.40 12.86 4.79
CA GLN A 2 -10.60 11.94 3.67
C GLN A 2 -9.59 10.79 3.81
N ILE A 3 -10.05 9.69 4.39
CA ILE A 3 -9.25 8.47 4.54
C ILE A 3 -9.65 7.53 3.41
N LYS A 4 -8.70 7.18 2.57
CA LYS A 4 -8.86 6.10 1.58
C LYS A 4 -8.39 4.79 2.19
N LYS A 5 -8.99 3.67 1.79
CA LYS A 5 -8.69 2.34 2.34
C LYS A 5 -8.64 1.29 1.23
N LEU A 6 -7.73 0.35 1.38
CA LEU A 6 -7.63 -0.85 0.57
C LEU A 6 -7.43 -2.04 1.50
N LYS A 7 -8.17 -3.12 1.25
CA LYS A 7 -7.86 -4.42 1.83
C LYS A 7 -6.57 -4.93 1.20
N VAL A 8 -5.69 -5.49 2.00
CA VAL A 8 -4.44 -6.10 1.56
C VAL A 8 -4.59 -7.61 1.64
N ILE A 9 -4.28 -8.29 0.55
CA ILE A 9 -4.36 -9.74 0.42
C ILE A 9 -2.98 -10.26 0.02
N ASP A 10 -2.52 -11.32 0.67
CA ASP A 10 -1.22 -11.92 0.30
C ASP A 10 -1.31 -12.72 -1.00
N LYS A 11 -0.16 -13.12 -1.56
CA LYS A 11 -0.10 -13.95 -2.78
C LYS A 11 -0.81 -15.32 -2.68
N TRP A 12 -1.22 -15.74 -1.49
CA TRP A 12 -1.97 -16.97 -1.24
C TRP A 12 -3.47 -16.72 -1.06
N ASN A 13 -3.94 -15.52 -1.41
CA ASN A 13 -5.32 -15.06 -1.29
C ASN A 13 -5.84 -15.08 0.15
N LYS A 14 -4.96 -14.80 1.12
CA LYS A 14 -5.34 -14.64 2.53
C LYS A 14 -5.40 -13.17 2.92
N ASP A 15 -6.36 -12.86 3.77
CA ASP A 15 -6.53 -11.55 4.36
C ASP A 15 -5.28 -11.19 5.18
N PHE A 16 -4.61 -10.11 4.78
CA PHE A 16 -3.38 -9.65 5.42
C PHE A 16 -3.64 -8.45 6.32
N GLY A 17 -4.50 -7.53 5.89
CA GLY A 17 -4.87 -6.37 6.67
C GLY A 17 -5.54 -5.27 5.85
N ILE A 18 -5.52 -4.06 6.37
CA ILE A 18 -6.08 -2.86 5.75
C ILE A 18 -4.97 -1.81 5.68
N LEU A 19 -4.67 -1.35 4.46
CA LEU A 19 -3.81 -0.21 4.21
C LEU A 19 -4.71 1.02 3.99
N SER A 20 -4.43 2.11 4.70
CA SER A 20 -5.16 3.36 4.60
C SER A 20 -4.23 4.52 4.29
N TYR A 21 -4.75 5.53 3.60
CA TYR A 21 -4.06 6.79 3.32
C TYR A 21 -4.93 7.96 3.76
N ASP A 22 -4.45 8.71 4.73
CA ASP A 22 -5.03 9.98 5.15
C ASP A 22 -4.47 11.09 4.27
N THR A 23 -5.26 11.55 3.31
CA THR A 23 -4.85 12.58 2.35
C THR A 23 -4.73 13.97 2.99
N THR A 24 -5.31 14.17 4.18
CA THR A 24 -5.25 15.45 4.90
C THR A 24 -3.96 15.57 5.70
N ARG A 25 -3.50 14.45 6.28
CA ARG A 25 -2.25 14.39 7.06
C ARG A 25 -1.04 13.94 6.23
N ASP A 26 -1.27 13.48 5.00
CA ASP A 26 -0.26 12.87 4.12
C ASP A 26 0.45 11.69 4.80
N LYS A 27 -0.34 10.77 5.37
CA LYS A 27 0.15 9.63 6.15
C LYS A 27 -0.50 8.32 5.76
N PHE A 28 0.29 7.25 5.81
CA PHE A 28 -0.19 5.89 5.67
C PHE A 28 -0.41 5.24 7.03
N HIS A 29 -1.44 4.40 7.07
CA HIS A 29 -1.75 3.56 8.21
C HIS A 29 -1.90 2.13 7.74
N PHE A 30 -1.33 1.17 8.46
CA PHE A 30 -1.54 -0.24 8.19
C PHE A 30 -2.02 -0.95 9.45
N LYS A 31 -3.09 -1.72 9.32
CA LYS A 31 -3.63 -2.58 10.37
C LYS A 31 -3.66 -4.02 9.88
N TYR A 32 -3.00 -4.92 10.60
CA TYR A 32 -3.10 -6.37 10.34
C TYR A 32 -4.53 -6.86 10.56
N ASP A 33 -4.99 -7.79 9.71
CA ASP A 33 -6.24 -8.53 9.94
C ASP A 33 -6.12 -9.36 11.22
N ASP A 34 -7.16 -9.48 12.04
CA ASP A 34 -7.10 -10.16 13.35
C ASP A 34 -6.65 -11.63 13.26
N ASN A 35 -6.98 -12.31 12.16
CA ASN A 35 -6.63 -13.71 11.94
C ASN A 35 -5.25 -13.89 11.27
N CYS A 36 -4.60 -12.79 10.88
CA CYS A 36 -3.27 -12.83 10.30
C CYS A 36 -2.24 -13.04 11.42
N ASN A 37 -1.55 -14.18 11.38
CA ASN A 37 -0.35 -14.40 12.22
C ASN A 37 0.86 -13.58 11.73
N GLY A 38 0.69 -12.88 10.60
CA GLY A 38 1.62 -11.92 10.03
C GLY A 38 2.93 -12.53 9.54
N TYR A 39 3.75 -11.67 8.94
CA TYR A 39 5.18 -11.86 8.78
C TYR A 39 5.86 -10.62 9.33
N ALA A 40 6.98 -10.80 10.03
CA ALA A 40 7.76 -9.67 10.53
C ALA A 40 8.45 -8.97 9.35
N PHE A 41 7.82 -7.95 8.79
CA PHE A 41 8.49 -7.00 7.91
C PHE A 41 9.09 -5.88 8.75
N SER A 42 10.24 -5.36 8.32
CA SER A 42 11.06 -4.39 9.08
C SER A 42 10.22 -3.29 9.76
N ASP A 43 9.30 -2.70 9.00
CA ASP A 43 8.60 -1.48 9.33
C ASP A 43 7.11 -1.67 9.69
N ILE A 44 6.58 -2.88 9.51
CA ILE A 44 5.29 -3.33 10.05
C ILE A 44 5.44 -4.63 10.82
N ASN A 45 6.41 -4.70 11.75
CA ASN A 45 6.71 -5.95 12.43
C ASN A 45 5.57 -6.37 13.37
N VAL A 46 4.80 -7.40 13.01
CA VAL A 46 3.67 -7.92 13.79
C VAL A 46 4.01 -8.27 15.25
N LYS A 47 5.28 -8.55 15.56
CA LYS A 47 5.75 -8.81 16.94
C LYS A 47 5.74 -7.56 17.82
N ASN A 48 5.79 -6.38 17.20
CA ASN A 48 5.87 -5.09 17.88
C ASN A 48 4.50 -4.39 17.96
N GLY A 49 3.49 -4.87 17.24
CA GLY A 49 2.16 -4.28 17.19
C GLY A 49 1.33 -4.81 16.02
N ARG A 50 0.04 -4.46 15.99
CA ARG A 50 -0.87 -4.79 14.87
C ARG A 50 -1.27 -3.58 14.04
N GLU A 51 -0.93 -2.38 14.48
CA GLU A 51 -1.27 -1.11 13.83
C GLU A 51 -0.03 -0.22 13.74
N PHE A 52 0.18 0.38 12.58
CA PHE A 52 1.37 1.17 12.26
C PHE A 52 0.96 2.45 11.51
N GLU A 53 1.66 3.56 11.76
CA GLU A 53 1.51 4.83 11.05
C GLU A 53 2.88 5.26 10.51
N GLN A 54 2.93 5.75 9.27
CA GLN A 54 4.13 6.31 8.65
C GLN A 54 3.81 7.51 7.78
N ASN A 55 4.79 8.41 7.63
CA ASN A 55 4.69 9.58 6.73
C ASN A 55 5.05 9.23 5.27
N THR A 56 5.55 8.02 5.03
CA THR A 56 5.90 7.48 3.71
C THR A 56 5.31 6.09 3.58
N MET A 57 5.20 5.58 2.35
CA MET A 57 4.68 4.22 2.14
C MET A 57 5.56 3.19 2.84
N PHE A 58 4.92 2.21 3.50
CA PHE A 58 5.62 1.07 4.09
C PHE A 58 6.43 0.34 3.02
N ASN A 59 7.68 -0.02 3.35
CA ASN A 59 8.62 -0.70 2.47
C ASN A 59 8.02 -1.95 1.85
N VAL A 60 7.24 -2.74 2.58
CA VAL A 60 6.63 -3.95 2.03
C VAL A 60 5.56 -3.66 0.97
N PHE A 61 4.97 -2.46 0.96
CA PHE A 61 3.96 -2.04 0.00
C PHE A 61 4.49 -1.03 -1.03
N SER A 62 5.71 -0.51 -0.88
CA SER A 62 6.25 0.52 -1.76
C SER A 62 6.51 0.02 -3.19
N PHE A 63 6.33 0.93 -4.14
CA PHE A 63 6.70 0.76 -5.54
C PHE A 63 8.00 1.51 -5.82
N ASP A 64 9.13 0.79 -5.78
CA ASP A 64 10.48 1.40 -5.79
C ASP A 64 11.22 1.24 -7.12
N ASP A 65 10.65 0.53 -8.11
CA ASP A 65 11.30 0.35 -9.42
C ASP A 65 11.32 1.68 -10.18
N SER A 66 12.51 2.30 -10.27
CA SER A 66 12.68 3.65 -10.82
C SER A 66 12.32 3.75 -12.30
N PHE A 67 12.61 2.71 -13.08
CA PHE A 67 12.33 2.70 -14.50
C PHE A 67 10.84 2.51 -14.77
N ALA A 68 10.21 1.54 -14.11
CA ALA A 68 8.78 1.32 -14.21
C ALA A 68 8.01 2.52 -13.66
N ARG A 69 8.46 3.13 -12.56
CA ARG A 69 7.82 4.32 -11.97
C ARG A 69 7.84 5.50 -12.93
N SER A 70 8.97 5.75 -13.61
CA SER A 70 9.07 6.82 -14.61
C SER A 70 8.06 6.64 -15.75
N LYS A 71 7.93 5.41 -16.28
CA LYS A 71 6.94 5.09 -17.31
C LYS A 71 5.50 5.29 -16.83
N MET A 72 5.20 4.87 -15.61
CA MET A 72 3.86 5.02 -15.03
C MET A 72 3.50 6.48 -14.78
N ILE A 73 4.47 7.31 -14.36
CA ILE A 73 4.28 8.75 -14.18
C ILE A 73 3.87 9.41 -15.51
N GLU A 74 4.54 9.05 -16.61
CA GLU A 74 4.21 9.54 -17.94
C GLU A 74 2.84 9.03 -18.40
N GLN A 75 2.62 7.72 -18.33
CA GLN A 75 1.39 7.07 -18.80
C GLN A 75 0.12 7.59 -18.10
N TYR A 76 0.20 7.86 -16.80
CA TYR A 76 -0.94 8.29 -15.99
C TYR A 76 -0.91 9.78 -15.63
N ASN A 77 0.00 10.56 -16.23
CA ASN A 77 0.15 12.00 -16.01
C ASN A 77 0.26 12.40 -14.52
N LEU A 78 1.17 11.73 -13.79
CA LEU A 78 1.34 11.88 -12.33
C LEU A 78 2.42 12.90 -11.93
N SER A 79 2.96 13.67 -12.87
CA SER A 79 4.12 14.56 -12.63
C SER A 79 3.89 15.65 -11.58
N GLY A 80 2.63 16.03 -11.32
CA GLY A 80 2.25 16.99 -10.28
C GLY A 80 1.87 16.36 -8.93
N LYS A 81 2.01 15.04 -8.77
CA LYS A 81 1.62 14.33 -7.55
C LYS A 81 2.78 14.20 -6.58
N SER A 82 2.48 14.18 -5.27
CA SER A 82 3.48 13.81 -4.26
C SER A 82 3.88 12.33 -4.40
N ASP A 83 5.00 11.93 -3.80
CA ASP A 83 5.37 10.51 -3.77
C ASP A 83 4.29 9.65 -3.11
N ASN A 84 3.72 10.10 -2.00
CA ASN A 84 2.64 9.39 -1.32
C ASN A 84 1.38 9.27 -2.18
N GLU A 85 0.99 10.33 -2.88
CA GLU A 85 -0.13 10.27 -3.83
C GLU A 85 0.15 9.27 -4.96
N MET A 86 1.38 9.23 -5.49
CA MET A 86 1.77 8.24 -6.50
C MET A 86 1.77 6.82 -5.97
N GLN A 87 2.35 6.60 -4.78
CA GLN A 87 2.37 5.29 -4.12
C GLN A 87 0.95 4.76 -3.92
N TRP A 88 0.05 5.61 -3.43
CA TRP A 88 -1.36 5.26 -3.25
C TRP A 88 -2.05 4.96 -4.59
N PHE A 89 -1.87 5.82 -5.61
CA PHE A 89 -2.43 5.61 -6.94
C PHE A 89 -2.04 4.24 -7.52
N PHE A 90 -0.79 3.82 -7.35
CA PHE A 90 -0.36 2.50 -7.82
C PHE A 90 -1.07 1.35 -7.10
N LYS A 91 -1.49 1.50 -5.83
CA LYS A 91 -2.29 0.47 -5.13
C LYS A 91 -3.73 0.45 -5.60
N GLU A 92 -4.32 1.61 -5.84
CA GLU A 92 -5.65 1.71 -6.48
C GLU A 92 -5.63 1.06 -7.87
N LEU A 93 -4.57 1.27 -8.64
CA LEU A 93 -4.41 0.64 -9.95
C LEU A 93 -4.23 -0.89 -9.86
N CYS A 94 -3.45 -1.38 -8.90
CA CYS A 94 -3.34 -2.81 -8.63
C CYS A 94 -4.70 -3.42 -8.26
N ALA A 95 -5.47 -2.74 -7.41
CA ALA A 95 -6.79 -3.18 -7.00
C ALA A 95 -7.75 -3.26 -8.19
N LYS A 96 -7.82 -2.18 -8.99
CA LYS A 96 -8.67 -2.11 -10.18
C LYS A 96 -8.37 -3.21 -11.19
N ASN A 97 -7.08 -3.56 -11.36
CA ASN A 97 -6.64 -4.54 -12.34
C ASN A 97 -6.57 -5.96 -11.78
N ASN A 98 -6.88 -6.18 -10.50
CA ASN A 98 -6.63 -7.42 -9.78
C ASN A 98 -5.20 -7.96 -10.01
N SER A 99 -4.22 -7.05 -9.96
CA SER A 99 -2.83 -7.37 -10.24
C SER A 99 -1.98 -7.43 -8.98
N LEU A 100 -1.02 -8.35 -8.99
CA LEU A 100 -0.04 -8.48 -7.92
C LEU A 100 0.89 -7.26 -7.93
N SER A 101 1.06 -6.62 -6.78
CA SER A 101 2.10 -5.62 -6.62
C SER A 101 3.49 -6.23 -6.66
N CYS A 102 4.51 -5.39 -6.87
CA CYS A 102 5.92 -5.79 -6.97
C CYS A 102 6.44 -6.63 -5.79
N LYS A 103 5.75 -6.63 -4.65
CA LYS A 103 6.17 -7.32 -3.42
C LYS A 103 5.22 -8.43 -2.98
N GLY A 104 4.35 -8.91 -3.88
CA GLY A 104 3.58 -10.14 -3.66
C GLY A 104 2.26 -9.95 -2.90
N PHE A 105 1.65 -8.77 -3.00
CA PHE A 105 0.34 -8.48 -2.42
C PHE A 105 -0.65 -8.03 -3.48
N TYR A 106 -1.89 -8.47 -3.32
CA TYR A 106 -3.07 -7.92 -3.98
C TYR A 106 -3.73 -6.85 -3.10
N PHE A 107 -4.54 -6.02 -3.73
CA PHE A 107 -5.31 -4.97 -3.08
C PHE A 107 -6.76 -5.04 -3.54
N GLU A 108 -7.71 -4.71 -2.66
CA GLU A 108 -9.13 -4.61 -3.00
C GLU A 108 -9.72 -3.33 -2.42
N GLU A 109 -10.62 -2.70 -3.16
CA GLU A 109 -11.38 -1.54 -2.68
C GLU A 109 -12.29 -1.94 -1.51
N GLN A 110 -12.38 -1.08 -0.49
CA GLN A 110 -13.30 -1.22 0.64
C GLN A 110 -14.40 -0.16 0.63
#